data_AF-A0A5K0WC90-F1
#
_entry.id   AF-A0A5K0WC90-F1
#
_cell.length_a   1.000
_cell.length_b   1.000
_cell.length_c   1.000
_cell.angle_alpha   90.00
_cell.angle_beta   90.00
_cell.angle_gamma   90.00
#
_symmetry.space_group_name_H-M   'P 1'
#
loop_
_entity.id
_entity.type
_entity.pdbx_description
1 polymer ?
#
loop_
_entity_poly.entity_id
_entity_poly.type
_entity_poly.pdbx_seq_one_letter_code
_entity_poly.pdbx_strand_id
1 'polypeptide(L)' 'EEYKAEDEIGSLQCGHDYHAACIKQWLLIKNLCPICKVNALTADEK' A
#
# COMPACT_ATOMS: atom_id res chain seq x y z
N GLU A 1 -16.44 -6.63 -23.09
CA GLU A 1 -15.53 -5.50 -22.81
C GLU A 1 -16.05 -4.93 -21.49
N GLU A 2 -15.34 -4.88 -20.37
CA GLU A 2 -13.95 -4.55 -20.10
C GLU A 2 -13.48 -5.36 -18.88
N TYR A 3 -12.46 -6.20 -19.03
CA TYR A 3 -11.78 -6.82 -17.88
C TYR A 3 -10.83 -5.78 -17.28
N LYS A 4 -11.34 -4.90 -16.40
CA LYS A 4 -10.48 -4.09 -15.53
C LYS A 4 -9.96 -4.95 -14.38
N ALA A 5 -9.06 -5.86 -14.71
CA ALA A 5 -8.21 -6.52 -13.74
C ALA A 5 -6.85 -5.82 -13.72
N GLU A 6 -6.87 -4.52 -13.50
CA GLU A 6 -5.68 -3.78 -13.09
C GLU A 6 -5.65 -3.87 -11.57
N ASP A 7 -5.30 -5.04 -11.05
CA ASP A 7 -4.79 -5.16 -9.69
C ASP A 7 -3.41 -4.49 -9.71
N GLU A 8 -3.42 -3.16 -9.70
CA GLU A 8 -2.21 -2.34 -9.57
C GLU A 8 -1.50 -2.82 -8.30
N ILE A 9 -0.30 -3.36 -8.42
CA ILE A 9 0.49 -3.77 -7.26
C ILE A 9 1.32 -2.57 -6.83
N GLY A 10 1.05 -2.07 -5.62
CA GLY A 10 1.84 -1.06 -4.95
C GLY A 10 2.89 -1.70 -4.05
N SER A 11 4.15 -1.32 -4.23
CA SER A 11 5.23 -1.70 -3.34
C SER A 11 5.33 -0.70 -2.19
N LEU A 12 5.39 -1.18 -0.95
CA LEU A 12 5.68 -0.34 0.21
C LEU A 12 7.17 0.02 0.27
N GLN A 13 7.50 1.09 1.00
CA GLN A 13 8.89 1.50 1.24
C GLN A 13 9.75 0.42 1.92
N CYS A 14 9.10 -0.53 2.59
CA CYS A 14 9.77 -1.69 3.19
C CYS A 14 10.10 -2.81 2.17
N GLY A 15 9.77 -2.64 0.89
CA GLY A 15 10.04 -3.63 -0.16
C GLY A 15 9.01 -4.76 -0.27
N HIS A 16 7.83 -4.61 0.33
CA HIS A 16 6.75 -5.59 0.23
C HIS A 16 5.67 -5.13 -0.74
N ASP A 17 5.27 -6.02 -1.63
CA ASP A 17 4.28 -5.79 -2.67
C ASP A 17 2.87 -6.16 -2.21
N TYR A 18 1.91 -5.28 -2.49
CA TYR A 18 0.49 -5.47 -2.17
C TYR A 18 -0.38 -4.90 -3.28
N HIS A 19 -1.62 -5.35 -3.39
CA HIS A 19 -2.60 -4.65 -4.23
C HIS A 19 -2.72 -3.20 -3.74
N ALA A 20 -2.50 -2.25 -4.64
CA ALA A 20 -2.59 -0.81 -4.42
C ALA A 20 -3.93 -0.45 -3.78
N ALA A 21 -5.05 -1.07 -4.21
CA ALA A 21 -6.36 -0.87 -3.59
C ALA A 21 -6.40 -1.36 -2.14
N CYS A 22 -5.95 -2.60 -1.88
CA CYS A 22 -5.95 -3.19 -0.54
C CYS A 22 -5.02 -2.45 0.41
N ILE A 23 -3.78 -2.15 -0.03
CA ILE A 23 -2.82 -1.46 0.79
C ILE A 23 -3.28 -0.02 1.03
N LYS A 24 -3.84 0.67 0.03
CA LYS A 24 -4.42 2.00 0.24
C LYS A 24 -5.50 1.99 1.32
N GLN A 25 -6.43 1.03 1.30
CA GLN A 25 -7.43 0.89 2.36
C GLN A 25 -6.79 0.57 3.72
N TRP A 26 -5.79 -0.30 3.75
CA TRP A 26 -5.07 -0.63 4.97
C TRP A 26 -4.37 0.60 5.55
N LEU A 27 -3.68 1.40 4.73
CA LEU A 27 -2.96 2.61 5.14
C LEU A 27 -3.89 3.71 5.65
N LEU A 28 -5.14 3.77 5.18
CA LEU A 28 -6.16 4.66 5.74
C LEU A 28 -6.51 4.32 7.20
N ILE A 29 -6.39 3.05 7.59
CA ILE A 29 -6.70 2.58 8.95
C ILE A 29 -5.42 2.54 9.81
N LYS A 30 -4.35 1.98 9.24
CA LYS A 30 -3.03 1.80 9.86
C LYS A 30 -1.95 2.02 8.82
N ASN A 31 -1.18 3.08 8.99
CA ASN A 31 -0.06 3.43 8.12
C ASN A 31 1.19 2.54 8.34
N LEU A 32 1.01 1.22 8.40
CA LEU A 32 2.05 0.25 8.76
C LEU A 32 1.99 -0.96 7.83
N CYS A 33 3.15 -1.50 7.47
CA CYS A 33 3.25 -2.74 6.73
C CYS A 33 2.75 -3.94 7.57
N PRO A 34 1.84 -4.79 7.05
CA PRO A 34 1.35 -5.95 7.78
C PRO A 34 2.41 -7.06 7.99
N ILE A 35 3.48 -7.09 7.19
CA ILE A 35 4.54 -8.10 7.30
C ILE A 35 5.62 -7.66 8.29
N CYS A 36 6.22 -6.49 8.06
CA CYS A 36 7.36 -6.02 8.86
C CYS A 36 7.01 -4.92 9.88
N LYS A 37 5.77 -4.44 9.90
CA LYS A 37 5.30 -3.34 10.79
C LYS A 37 6.07 -2.03 10.65
N VAL A 38 6.69 -1.81 9.48
CA VAL A 38 7.36 -0.54 9.13
C VAL A 38 6.34 0.45 8.56
N ASN A 39 6.47 1.73 8.87
CA ASN A 39 5.60 2.78 8.34
C ASN A 39 5.65 2.82 6.81
N ALA A 40 4.46 2.83 6.19
CA ALA A 40 4.35 2.81 4.74
C ALA A 40 4.48 4.19 4.09
N LEU A 41 4.06 5.23 4.80
CA LEU A 41 4.20 6.63 4.39
C LEU A 41 4.89 7.38 5.53
N THR A 42 6.16 7.74 5.33
CA THR A 42 6.82 8.80 6.09
C THR A 42 6.23 10.11 5.57
N ALA A 43 5.28 10.69 6.28
CA ALA A 43 4.76 12.01 5.93
C ALA A 43 5.90 13.03 6.12
N ASP A 44 6.53 13.45 5.03
CA ASP A 44 7.36 14.65 5.03
C ASP A 44 6.39 15.85 5.02
N GLU A 45 6.27 16.50 6.16
CA GLU A 45 5.47 17.71 6.36
C GLU A 45 6.14 18.90 5.66
N LYS A 46 5.43 19.53 4.72
CA LYS A 46 5.54 20.98 4.46
C LYS A 46 4.20 21.58 4.07
#